data_AF-A0A521MMS6-F1
#
_entry.id   AF-A0A521MMS6-F1
#
_cell.length_a   1.000
_cell.length_b   1.000
_cell.length_c   1.000
_cell.angle_alpha   90.00
_cell.angle_beta   90.00
_cell.angle_gamma   90.00
#
_symmetry.space_group_name_H-M   'P 1'
#
loop_
_entity.id
_entity.type
_entity.pdbx_description
1 polymer ?
#
loop_
_entity_poly.entity_id
_entity_poly.type
_entity_poly.pdbx_seq_one_letter_code
_entity_poly.pdbx_strand_id
1 'polypeptide(L)'
;MQYANNDSGQKIGPGYSGQRGWCSLCKNEMVACCGDINIDHWRHLSKTNCDNWKEAETPWHRNWKEKFPAEWREKVIQQNGELHRADVQTADGIVIEFQNSFISASNIRIREDFYEYLIWIVNAKDFDRNIRKRSVVLSKLRDIEENEKSSLSFQKEEITDTEKRFDEKIKGYTHNIDQLRFQQEQHEGKIEKWKELSLQLSTYLDKLITGWLEKEYDYDDYRYRDLHEIFSNEKERIRAIRKQKNALSSQLEQPCSKLKQINGFADIELDGKKLKMVPFELLPKSQFKNIFPVLLSSLNGFFPEYINLNTETELLALTYKQKQYGFAFDVSYAVGKYQAELDKANQQIEKLDTEIASFRLLMQPVATEWVEKEIKRLEELIIQGQSQEFNLEITLTDAEQRKKELIDGLQLELQSSVRDSAKKTTQQRFAVMK
;
A
#
# COMPACT_ATOMS: atom_id res chain seq x y z
N MET A 1 -12.46 -51.48 -72.49
CA MET A 1 -11.02 -51.26 -72.78
C MET A 1 -10.94 -50.69 -74.17
N GLN A 2 -10.02 -49.76 -74.41
CA GLN A 2 -9.82 -49.18 -75.74
C GLN A 2 -9.07 -50.13 -76.66
N TYR A 3 -8.23 -51.01 -76.11
CA TYR A 3 -7.40 -51.90 -76.91
C TYR A 3 -7.49 -53.37 -76.47
N ALA A 4 -7.24 -54.27 -77.42
CA ALA A 4 -6.98 -55.70 -77.23
C ALA A 4 -5.76 -56.10 -78.06
N ASN A 5 -5.28 -57.34 -77.89
CA ASN A 5 -4.24 -57.90 -78.74
C ASN A 5 -4.86 -58.82 -79.81
N ASN A 6 -4.40 -58.74 -81.04
CA ASN A 6 -4.76 -59.72 -82.07
C ASN A 6 -3.99 -61.06 -81.85
N ASP A 7 -4.21 -62.04 -82.72
CA ASP A 7 -3.56 -63.36 -82.63
C ASP A 7 -2.02 -63.29 -82.77
N SER A 8 -1.48 -62.23 -83.38
CA SER A 8 -0.03 -61.99 -83.44
C SER A 8 0.51 -61.20 -82.24
N GLY A 9 -0.33 -60.93 -81.22
CA GLY A 9 0.04 -60.20 -80.01
C GLY A 9 0.13 -58.68 -80.16
N GLN A 10 -0.23 -58.14 -81.33
CA GLN A 10 -0.20 -56.69 -81.59
C GLN A 10 -1.44 -56.00 -81.01
N LYS A 11 -1.20 -54.84 -80.38
CA LYS A 11 -2.25 -54.00 -79.80
C LYS A 11 -3.11 -53.37 -80.91
N ILE A 12 -4.41 -53.60 -80.86
CA ILE A 12 -5.40 -53.15 -81.85
C ILE A 12 -6.60 -52.47 -81.17
N GLY A 13 -7.16 -51.45 -81.84
CA GLY A 13 -8.46 -50.90 -81.50
C GLY A 13 -9.61 -51.74 -82.08
N PRO A 14 -10.86 -51.52 -81.66
CA PRO A 14 -12.04 -52.15 -82.26
C PRO A 14 -12.20 -51.69 -83.71
N GLY A 15 -12.21 -52.64 -84.66
CA GLY A 15 -12.43 -52.35 -86.09
C GLY A 15 -13.88 -52.54 -86.53
N TYR A 16 -14.55 -53.58 -86.01
CA TYR A 16 -15.97 -53.86 -86.27
C TYR A 16 -16.60 -54.65 -85.11
N SER A 17 -17.91 -54.52 -84.92
CA SER A 17 -18.62 -55.21 -83.85
C SER A 17 -18.58 -56.73 -84.06
N GLY A 18 -18.24 -57.49 -83.01
CA GLY A 18 -18.04 -58.93 -83.10
C GLY A 18 -16.60 -59.38 -83.37
N GLN A 19 -15.69 -58.46 -83.71
CA GLN A 19 -14.26 -58.77 -83.86
C GLN A 19 -13.72 -59.42 -82.57
N ARG A 20 -12.91 -60.48 -82.71
CA ARG A 20 -12.28 -61.21 -81.60
C ARG A 20 -10.87 -60.69 -81.35
N GLY A 21 -10.47 -60.72 -80.08
CA GLY A 21 -9.15 -60.32 -79.64
C GLY A 21 -8.88 -60.81 -78.22
N TRP A 22 -7.67 -60.58 -77.72
CA TRP A 22 -7.20 -61.10 -76.46
C TRP A 22 -6.89 -59.96 -75.49
N CYS A 23 -7.33 -60.07 -74.24
CA CYS A 23 -7.04 -59.06 -73.23
C CYS A 23 -5.54 -58.95 -72.97
N SER A 24 -4.97 -57.75 -73.05
CA SER A 24 -3.55 -57.53 -72.76
C SER A 24 -3.16 -57.88 -71.33
N LEU A 25 -4.11 -57.82 -70.38
CA LEU A 25 -3.92 -58.09 -68.96
C LEU A 25 -4.12 -59.59 -68.63
N CYS A 26 -5.36 -60.09 -68.67
CA CYS A 26 -5.68 -61.46 -68.23
C CYS A 26 -5.58 -62.54 -69.33
N LYS A 27 -5.24 -62.14 -70.57
CA LYS A 27 -5.15 -63.02 -71.75
C LYS A 27 -6.42 -63.78 -72.13
N ASN A 28 -7.57 -63.47 -71.53
CA ASN A 28 -8.86 -64.03 -71.93
C ASN A 28 -9.42 -63.37 -73.19
N GLU A 29 -10.31 -64.09 -73.86
CA GLU A 29 -10.93 -63.65 -75.10
C GLU A 29 -11.91 -62.48 -74.89
N MET A 30 -11.84 -61.52 -75.79
CA MET A 30 -12.64 -60.30 -75.83
C MET A 30 -13.35 -60.16 -77.17
N VAL A 31 -14.46 -59.45 -77.15
CA VAL A 31 -15.23 -59.07 -78.33
C VAL A 31 -15.31 -57.56 -78.44
N ALA A 32 -15.08 -57.04 -79.64
CA ALA A 32 -15.30 -55.66 -79.99
C ALA A 32 -16.80 -55.35 -79.99
N CYS A 33 -17.20 -54.29 -79.30
CA CYS A 33 -18.55 -53.74 -79.31
C CYS A 33 -18.46 -52.35 -79.94
N CYS A 34 -18.94 -52.24 -81.19
CA CYS A 34 -18.96 -50.99 -81.94
C CYS A 34 -20.40 -50.60 -82.30
N GLY A 35 -20.70 -49.30 -82.34
CA GLY A 35 -21.99 -48.79 -82.83
C GLY A 35 -22.35 -47.39 -82.35
N ASP A 36 -23.46 -46.85 -82.86
CA ASP A 36 -23.83 -45.43 -82.67
C ASP A 36 -24.23 -45.05 -81.23
N ILE A 37 -24.62 -46.05 -80.42
CA ILE A 37 -25.08 -45.85 -79.03
C ILE A 37 -23.95 -46.02 -78.01
N ASN A 38 -22.99 -46.90 -78.29
CA ASN A 38 -21.93 -47.25 -77.35
C ASN A 38 -20.58 -46.86 -77.93
N ILE A 39 -19.76 -46.18 -77.14
CA ILE A 39 -18.36 -45.89 -77.46
C ILE A 39 -17.65 -47.19 -77.85
N ASP A 40 -16.98 -47.22 -79.00
CA ASP A 40 -16.24 -48.39 -79.47
C ASP A 40 -15.25 -48.89 -78.41
N HIS A 41 -15.45 -50.13 -77.93
CA HIS A 41 -14.64 -50.71 -76.88
C HIS A 41 -14.56 -52.23 -76.98
N TRP A 42 -13.52 -52.79 -76.35
CA TRP A 42 -13.37 -54.22 -76.12
C TRP A 42 -14.02 -54.63 -74.79
N ARG A 43 -14.82 -55.70 -74.84
CA ARG A 43 -15.50 -56.32 -73.70
C ARG A 43 -15.12 -57.80 -73.59
N HIS A 44 -14.89 -58.29 -72.37
CA HIS A 44 -14.68 -59.73 -72.13
C HIS A 44 -15.95 -60.53 -72.45
N LEU A 45 -15.79 -61.71 -73.03
CA LEU A 45 -16.91 -62.59 -73.39
C LEU A 45 -17.53 -63.28 -72.16
N SER A 46 -16.69 -63.71 -71.22
CA SER A 46 -17.10 -64.18 -69.90
C SER A 46 -17.05 -63.03 -68.89
N LYS A 47 -17.84 -63.13 -67.81
CA LYS A 47 -17.77 -62.21 -66.66
C LYS A 47 -16.51 -62.48 -65.84
N THR A 48 -15.33 -62.33 -66.45
CA THR A 48 -14.05 -62.46 -65.76
C THR A 48 -13.74 -61.16 -65.03
N ASN A 49 -13.40 -61.25 -63.75
CA ASN A 49 -12.88 -60.11 -63.00
C ASN A 49 -11.41 -59.90 -63.37
N CYS A 50 -11.19 -59.19 -64.49
CA CYS A 50 -9.89 -59.05 -65.15
C CYS A 50 -8.95 -58.07 -64.42
N ASP A 51 -9.50 -57.02 -63.81
CA ASP A 51 -8.76 -55.96 -63.13
C ASP A 51 -9.65 -55.34 -62.07
N ASN A 52 -9.25 -55.44 -60.80
CA ASN A 52 -10.03 -54.93 -59.68
C ASN A 52 -10.07 -53.40 -59.63
N TRP A 53 -9.23 -52.70 -60.41
CA TRP A 53 -9.21 -51.24 -60.51
C TRP A 53 -9.94 -50.71 -61.73
N LYS A 54 -10.60 -51.60 -62.50
CA LYS A 54 -11.35 -51.21 -63.69
C LYS A 54 -12.53 -50.31 -63.33
N GLU A 55 -12.48 -49.07 -63.77
CA GLU A 55 -13.64 -48.18 -63.82
C GLU A 55 -14.35 -48.25 -65.18
N ALA A 56 -15.59 -47.75 -65.21
CA ALA A 56 -16.31 -47.58 -66.46
C ALA A 56 -15.66 -46.45 -67.28
N GLU A 57 -15.32 -46.74 -68.53
CA GLU A 57 -14.78 -45.72 -69.43
C GLU A 57 -15.88 -44.71 -69.79
N THR A 58 -15.66 -43.43 -69.47
CA THR A 58 -16.58 -42.33 -69.80
C THR A 58 -16.01 -41.47 -70.94
N PRO A 59 -16.81 -40.64 -71.63
CA PRO A 59 -16.30 -39.68 -72.61
C PRO A 59 -15.21 -38.76 -72.04
N TRP A 60 -15.35 -38.33 -70.78
CA TRP A 60 -14.33 -37.52 -70.10
C TRP A 60 -13.01 -38.28 -70.00
N HIS A 61 -13.08 -39.54 -69.59
CA HIS A 61 -11.90 -40.37 -69.43
C HIS A 61 -11.18 -40.64 -70.75
N ARG A 62 -11.96 -40.99 -71.79
CA ARG A 62 -11.44 -41.26 -73.13
C ARG A 62 -10.80 -40.01 -73.76
N ASN A 63 -11.46 -38.87 -73.67
CA ASN A 63 -10.95 -37.61 -74.22
C ASN A 63 -9.61 -37.20 -73.59
N TRP A 64 -9.42 -37.48 -72.30
CA TRP A 64 -8.15 -37.25 -71.61
C TRP A 64 -7.05 -38.20 -72.09
N LYS A 65 -7.32 -39.50 -72.16
CA LYS A 65 -6.36 -40.49 -72.71
C LYS A 65 -5.97 -40.20 -74.15
N GLU A 66 -6.91 -39.73 -74.97
CA GLU A 66 -6.69 -39.41 -76.37
C GLU A 66 -5.72 -38.24 -76.60
N LYS A 67 -5.39 -37.45 -75.56
CA LYS A 67 -4.35 -36.41 -75.62
C LYS A 67 -2.92 -36.96 -75.63
N PHE A 68 -2.73 -38.25 -75.36
CA PHE A 68 -1.42 -38.90 -75.28
C PHE A 68 -1.18 -39.87 -76.45
N PRO A 69 0.06 -40.22 -76.82
CA PRO A 69 0.32 -41.21 -77.88
C PRO A 69 -0.30 -42.59 -77.60
N ALA A 70 -0.74 -43.31 -78.65
CA ALA A 70 -1.48 -44.57 -78.49
C ALA A 70 -0.67 -45.68 -77.79
N GLU A 71 0.64 -45.64 -77.93
CA GLU A 71 1.62 -46.52 -77.28
C GLU A 71 1.64 -46.35 -75.76
N TRP A 72 1.28 -45.17 -75.23
CA TRP A 72 1.30 -44.84 -73.80
C TRP A 72 0.00 -45.19 -73.08
N ARG A 73 -1.11 -45.26 -73.83
CA ARG A 73 -2.45 -45.50 -73.27
C ARG A 73 -2.63 -46.95 -72.84
N GLU A 74 -3.35 -47.20 -71.75
CA GLU A 74 -3.74 -48.56 -71.32
C GLU A 74 -2.54 -49.54 -71.20
N LYS A 75 -1.42 -49.08 -70.64
CA LYS A 75 -0.23 -49.92 -70.41
C LYS A 75 -0.46 -50.86 -69.24
N VAL A 76 -0.12 -52.14 -69.42
CA VAL A 76 -0.13 -53.12 -68.32
C VAL A 76 1.20 -53.03 -67.59
N ILE A 77 1.12 -52.78 -66.29
CA ILE A 77 2.25 -52.68 -65.37
C ILE A 77 2.15 -53.85 -64.39
N GLN A 78 3.29 -54.50 -64.16
CA GLN A 78 3.41 -55.58 -63.19
C GLN A 78 4.35 -55.14 -62.07
N GLN A 79 3.87 -55.16 -60.84
CA GLN A 79 4.68 -54.95 -59.64
C GLN A 79 4.22 -55.88 -58.52
N ASN A 80 5.16 -56.38 -57.70
CA ASN A 80 4.87 -57.20 -56.51
C ASN A 80 3.94 -58.42 -56.76
N GLY A 81 3.97 -58.97 -57.97
CA GLY A 81 3.12 -60.11 -58.36
C GLY A 81 1.70 -59.72 -58.78
N GLU A 82 1.33 -58.44 -58.71
CA GLU A 82 0.06 -57.90 -59.18
C GLU A 82 0.22 -57.23 -60.54
N LEU A 83 -0.84 -57.28 -61.34
CA LEU A 83 -0.89 -56.72 -62.69
C LEU A 83 -2.06 -55.73 -62.75
N HIS A 84 -1.75 -54.47 -63.05
CA HIS A 84 -2.74 -53.42 -63.23
C HIS A 84 -2.51 -52.66 -64.52
N ARG A 85 -3.57 -52.02 -65.02
CA ARG A 85 -3.53 -51.24 -66.25
C ARG A 85 -3.57 -49.76 -65.90
N ALA A 86 -2.48 -49.06 -66.23
CA ALA A 86 -2.41 -47.62 -66.15
C ALA A 86 -3.21 -46.98 -67.29
N ASP A 87 -3.88 -45.87 -67.01
CA ASP A 87 -4.57 -45.10 -68.05
C ASP A 87 -3.59 -44.55 -69.09
N VAL A 88 -2.48 -43.95 -68.62
CA VAL A 88 -1.35 -43.49 -69.43
C VAL A 88 -0.03 -43.77 -68.68
N GLN A 89 0.99 -44.24 -69.39
CA GLN A 89 2.37 -44.28 -68.90
C GLN A 89 3.29 -43.61 -69.93
N THR A 90 4.04 -42.59 -69.50
CA THR A 90 4.98 -41.86 -70.37
C THR A 90 6.22 -42.68 -70.68
N ALA A 91 7.02 -42.24 -71.65
CA ALA A 91 8.29 -42.89 -71.99
C ALA A 91 9.28 -42.95 -70.81
N ASP A 92 9.21 -41.97 -69.89
CA ASP A 92 10.05 -41.90 -68.69
C ASP A 92 9.48 -42.70 -67.51
N GLY A 93 8.39 -43.44 -67.71
CA GLY A 93 7.79 -44.32 -66.71
C GLY A 93 6.77 -43.66 -65.77
N ILE A 94 6.49 -42.35 -65.92
CA ILE A 94 5.48 -41.65 -65.11
C ILE A 94 4.09 -42.14 -65.48
N VAL A 95 3.32 -42.54 -64.48
CA VAL A 95 1.93 -42.97 -64.62
C VAL A 95 1.00 -41.78 -64.41
N ILE A 96 -0.01 -41.66 -65.27
CA ILE A 96 -1.08 -40.67 -65.13
C ILE A 96 -2.40 -41.42 -65.05
N GLU A 97 -3.11 -41.26 -63.94
CA GLU A 97 -4.45 -41.79 -63.72
C GLU A 97 -5.48 -40.66 -63.74
N PHE A 98 -6.57 -40.86 -64.46
CA PHE A 98 -7.63 -39.85 -64.52
C PHE A 98 -8.81 -40.28 -63.66
N GLN A 99 -9.17 -39.47 -62.67
CA GLN A 99 -10.27 -39.76 -61.79
C GLN A 99 -11.46 -38.84 -62.05
N ASN A 100 -12.55 -39.42 -62.57
CA ASN A 100 -13.80 -38.70 -62.80
C ASN A 100 -14.84 -38.91 -61.69
N SER A 101 -14.73 -39.98 -60.92
CA SER A 101 -15.71 -40.38 -59.92
C SER A 101 -15.09 -40.43 -58.52
N PHE A 102 -15.92 -40.59 -57.49
CA PHE A 102 -15.41 -40.71 -56.13
C PHE A 102 -14.50 -41.94 -56.00
N ILE A 103 -13.27 -41.70 -55.53
CA ILE A 103 -12.32 -42.73 -55.13
C ILE A 103 -12.03 -42.55 -53.64
N SER A 104 -12.00 -43.64 -52.89
CA SER A 104 -11.66 -43.57 -51.47
C SER A 104 -10.18 -43.26 -51.28
N ALA A 105 -9.83 -42.58 -50.19
CA ALA A 105 -8.44 -42.29 -49.84
C ALA A 105 -7.58 -43.57 -49.70
N SER A 106 -8.18 -44.69 -49.29
CA SER A 106 -7.50 -45.99 -49.24
C SER A 106 -7.08 -46.47 -50.62
N ASN A 107 -7.95 -46.34 -51.62
CA ASN A 107 -7.66 -46.77 -52.99
C ASN A 107 -6.66 -45.84 -53.67
N ILE A 108 -6.68 -44.53 -53.35
CA ILE A 108 -5.64 -43.59 -53.79
C ILE A 108 -4.27 -44.06 -53.32
N ARG A 109 -4.12 -44.32 -52.00
CA ARG A 109 -2.84 -44.77 -51.42
C ARG A 109 -2.35 -46.09 -52.02
N ILE A 110 -3.24 -47.07 -52.15
CA ILE A 110 -2.90 -48.37 -52.76
C ILE A 110 -2.34 -48.18 -54.18
N ARG A 111 -2.92 -47.26 -54.97
CA ARG A 111 -2.44 -46.95 -56.33
C ARG A 111 -1.15 -46.13 -56.35
N GLU A 112 -1.01 -45.18 -55.43
CA GLU A 112 0.23 -44.40 -55.26
C GLU A 112 1.40 -45.33 -54.88
N ASP A 113 1.17 -46.28 -53.97
CA ASP A 113 2.17 -47.27 -53.56
C ASP A 113 2.52 -48.25 -54.69
N PHE A 114 1.55 -48.65 -55.52
CA PHE A 114 1.78 -49.58 -56.64
C PHE A 114 2.46 -48.92 -57.86
N TYR A 115 2.13 -47.67 -58.19
CA TYR A 115 2.71 -47.01 -59.36
C TYR A 115 3.97 -46.19 -59.03
N GLU A 116 4.14 -45.80 -57.76
CA GLU A 116 5.21 -44.93 -57.21
C GLU A 116 5.26 -43.52 -57.82
N TYR A 117 5.50 -43.42 -59.13
CA TYR A 117 5.57 -42.18 -59.89
C TYR A 117 4.23 -41.86 -60.55
N LEU A 118 3.25 -41.48 -59.72
CA LEU A 118 1.87 -41.25 -60.12
C LEU A 118 1.46 -39.77 -60.11
N ILE A 119 0.86 -39.31 -61.22
CA ILE A 119 0.16 -38.03 -61.29
C ILE A 119 -1.35 -38.30 -61.40
N TRP A 120 -2.11 -37.73 -60.47
CA TRP A 120 -3.56 -37.72 -60.52
C TRP A 120 -4.08 -36.51 -61.30
N ILE A 121 -4.97 -36.76 -62.27
CA ILE A 121 -5.80 -35.73 -62.87
C ILE A 121 -7.24 -35.97 -62.42
N VAL A 122 -7.72 -35.15 -61.48
CA VAL A 122 -9.03 -35.32 -60.84
C VAL A 122 -10.03 -34.30 -61.39
N ASN A 123 -11.23 -34.76 -61.72
CA ASN A 123 -12.33 -33.87 -62.06
C ASN A 123 -12.88 -33.15 -60.82
N ALA A 124 -12.47 -31.90 -60.61
CA ALA A 124 -12.86 -31.11 -59.44
C ALA A 124 -14.26 -30.47 -59.53
N LYS A 125 -15.02 -30.67 -60.61
CA LYS A 125 -16.29 -29.96 -60.86
C LYS A 125 -17.29 -30.09 -59.71
N ASP A 126 -17.36 -31.26 -59.07
CA ASP A 126 -18.34 -31.56 -58.02
C ASP A 126 -17.91 -31.03 -56.63
N PHE A 127 -16.64 -30.68 -56.44
CA PHE A 127 -16.10 -30.21 -55.16
C PHE A 127 -15.29 -28.91 -55.26
N ASP A 128 -15.35 -28.17 -56.37
CA ASP A 128 -14.63 -26.90 -56.56
C ASP A 128 -14.97 -25.88 -55.46
N ARG A 129 -16.21 -25.88 -54.96
CA ARG A 129 -16.65 -25.01 -53.85
C ARG A 129 -15.96 -25.33 -52.52
N ASN A 130 -15.46 -26.55 -52.36
CA ASN A 130 -14.71 -26.98 -51.18
C ASN A 130 -13.23 -26.56 -51.26
N ILE A 131 -12.79 -26.04 -52.41
CA ILE A 131 -11.44 -25.53 -52.62
C ILE A 131 -11.42 -24.04 -52.22
N ARG A 132 -10.77 -23.73 -51.09
CA ARG A 132 -10.53 -22.34 -50.68
C ARG A 132 -9.48 -21.70 -51.58
N LYS A 133 -9.93 -20.87 -52.51
CA LYS A 133 -9.06 -20.05 -53.36
C LYS A 133 -8.66 -18.80 -52.58
N ARG A 134 -7.36 -18.61 -52.30
CA ARG A 134 -6.83 -17.34 -51.77
C ARG A 134 -6.08 -16.62 -52.88
N SER A 135 -6.37 -15.33 -53.03
CA SER A 135 -5.54 -14.48 -53.89
C SER A 135 -4.21 -14.25 -53.20
N VAL A 136 -3.14 -14.72 -53.83
CA VAL A 136 -1.76 -14.45 -53.39
C VAL A 136 -1.51 -12.94 -53.30
N VAL A 137 -2.12 -12.16 -54.21
CA VAL A 137 -2.05 -10.69 -54.22
C VAL A 137 -2.72 -10.10 -52.97
N LEU A 138 -3.95 -10.48 -52.65
CA LEU A 138 -4.66 -9.94 -51.49
C LEU A 138 -3.98 -10.30 -50.16
N SER A 139 -3.42 -11.51 -50.06
CA SER A 139 -2.63 -11.90 -48.88
C SER A 139 -1.40 -11.03 -48.73
N LYS A 140 -0.59 -10.87 -49.78
CA LYS A 140 0.61 -10.01 -49.75
C LYS A 140 0.29 -8.54 -49.43
N LEU A 141 -0.82 -8.01 -49.93
CA LEU A 141 -1.25 -6.63 -49.63
C LEU A 141 -1.61 -6.45 -48.15
N ARG A 142 -2.27 -7.45 -47.54
CA ARG A 142 -2.58 -7.41 -46.10
C ARG A 142 -1.32 -7.45 -45.26
N ASP A 143 -0.36 -8.31 -45.61
CA ASP A 143 0.90 -8.43 -44.88
C ASP A 143 1.68 -7.10 -44.91
N ILE A 144 1.64 -6.37 -46.02
CA ILE A 144 2.26 -5.03 -46.14
C ILE A 144 1.59 -4.04 -45.17
N GLU A 145 0.25 -4.02 -45.11
CA GLU A 145 -0.50 -3.12 -44.23
C GLU A 145 -0.29 -3.45 -42.73
N GLU A 146 -0.25 -4.73 -42.38
CA GLU A 146 0.00 -5.17 -41.00
C GLU A 146 1.43 -4.85 -40.55
N ASN A 147 2.42 -5.03 -41.42
CA ASN A 147 3.81 -4.67 -41.12
C ASN A 147 4.00 -3.16 -40.92
N GLU A 148 3.36 -2.32 -41.72
CA GLU A 148 3.37 -0.87 -41.52
C GLU A 148 2.75 -0.48 -40.16
N LYS A 149 1.57 -1.02 -39.84
CA LYS A 149 0.92 -0.75 -38.55
C LYS A 149 1.79 -1.18 -37.37
N SER A 150 2.40 -2.36 -37.46
CA SER A 150 3.29 -2.89 -36.43
C SER A 150 4.56 -2.06 -36.28
N SER A 151 5.10 -1.52 -37.37
CA SER A 151 6.30 -0.68 -37.32
C SER A 151 6.02 0.66 -36.63
N LEU A 152 4.84 1.24 -36.86
CA LEU A 152 4.45 2.53 -36.25
C LEU A 152 3.92 2.38 -34.83
N SER A 153 3.42 1.20 -34.43
CA SER A 153 2.91 0.98 -33.08
C SER A 153 4.01 1.05 -32.03
N PHE A 154 5.19 0.51 -32.34
CA PHE A 154 6.35 0.51 -31.42
C PHE A 154 6.77 1.93 -31.05
N GLN A 155 6.89 2.83 -32.02
CA GLN A 155 7.24 4.24 -31.78
C GLN A 155 6.18 4.98 -30.96
N LYS A 156 4.89 4.68 -31.19
CA LYS A 156 3.80 5.25 -30.38
C LYS A 156 3.86 4.77 -28.94
N GLU A 157 4.14 3.49 -28.73
CA GLU A 157 4.30 2.89 -27.41
C GLU A 157 5.51 3.50 -26.68
N GLU A 158 6.62 3.71 -27.37
CA GLU A 158 7.80 4.39 -26.83
C GLU A 158 7.51 5.83 -26.35
N ILE A 159 6.72 6.59 -27.10
CA ILE A 159 6.26 7.94 -26.68
C ILE A 159 5.43 7.83 -25.40
N THR A 160 4.41 6.95 -25.38
CA THR A 160 3.53 6.77 -24.22
C THR A 160 4.30 6.32 -22.98
N ASP A 161 5.21 5.37 -23.12
CA ASP A 161 6.06 4.90 -22.03
C ASP A 161 6.98 6.00 -21.50
N THR A 162 7.53 6.81 -22.42
CA THR A 162 8.37 7.96 -22.06
C THR A 162 7.57 9.00 -21.28
N GLU A 163 6.38 9.39 -21.77
CA GLU A 163 5.48 10.31 -21.07
C GLU A 163 5.19 9.83 -19.64
N LYS A 164 4.83 8.56 -19.51
CA LYS A 164 4.49 7.95 -18.22
C LYS A 164 5.67 8.00 -17.24
N ARG A 165 6.89 7.69 -17.69
CA ARG A 165 8.10 7.76 -16.84
C ARG A 165 8.38 9.17 -16.34
N PHE A 166 8.16 10.19 -17.16
CA PHE A 166 8.29 11.59 -16.73
C PHE A 166 7.18 11.98 -15.76
N ASP A 167 5.93 11.59 -16.03
CA ASP A 167 4.79 11.87 -15.15
C ASP A 167 4.98 11.26 -13.75
N GLU A 168 5.52 10.04 -13.65
CA GLU A 168 5.84 9.41 -12.37
C GLU A 168 6.91 10.21 -11.60
N LYS A 169 7.96 10.70 -12.28
CA LYS A 169 9.00 11.53 -11.65
C LYS A 169 8.46 12.89 -11.19
N ILE A 170 7.72 13.58 -12.06
CA ILE A 170 7.08 14.87 -11.78
C ILE A 170 6.18 14.74 -10.55
N LYS A 171 5.30 13.72 -10.52
CA LYS A 171 4.45 13.43 -9.34
C LYS A 171 5.27 13.20 -8.08
N GLY A 172 6.40 12.49 -8.17
CA GLY A 172 7.31 12.29 -7.05
C GLY A 172 7.89 13.60 -6.50
N TYR A 173 8.34 14.50 -7.38
CA TYR A 173 8.83 15.82 -6.97
C TYR A 173 7.73 16.69 -6.36
N THR A 174 6.55 16.76 -6.99
CA THR A 174 5.40 17.49 -6.44
C THR A 174 5.03 16.99 -5.05
N HIS A 175 4.96 15.67 -4.86
CA HIS A 175 4.66 15.08 -3.55
C HIS A 175 5.68 15.47 -2.48
N ASN A 176 6.97 15.45 -2.81
CA ASN A 176 8.02 15.85 -1.87
C ASN A 176 7.95 17.34 -1.51
N ILE A 177 7.64 18.21 -2.48
CA ILE A 177 7.40 19.64 -2.24
C ILE A 177 6.22 19.84 -1.28
N ASP A 178 5.10 19.16 -1.52
CA ASP A 178 3.91 19.26 -0.66
C ASP A 178 4.21 18.77 0.77
N GLN A 179 5.00 17.70 0.92
CA GLN A 179 5.44 17.23 2.23
C GLN A 179 6.29 18.27 2.97
N LEU A 180 7.22 18.93 2.27
CA LEU A 180 8.06 19.99 2.86
C LEU A 180 7.21 21.17 3.30
N ARG A 181 6.27 21.63 2.46
CA ARG A 181 5.34 22.72 2.79
C ARG A 181 4.51 22.39 4.04
N PHE A 182 3.97 21.18 4.10
CA PHE A 182 3.23 20.73 5.28
C PHE A 182 4.09 20.75 6.54
N GLN A 183 5.34 20.28 6.48
CA GLN A 183 6.25 20.33 7.62
C GLN A 183 6.56 21.77 8.06
N GLN A 184 6.77 22.68 7.11
CA GLN A 184 6.97 24.10 7.38
C GLN A 184 5.75 24.70 8.10
N GLU A 185 4.53 24.45 7.61
CA GLU A 185 3.27 24.91 8.24
C GLU A 185 3.14 24.38 9.69
N GLN A 186 3.51 23.11 9.94
CA GLN A 186 3.52 22.57 11.30
C GLN A 186 4.54 23.26 12.20
N HIS A 187 5.70 23.66 11.66
CA HIS A 187 6.70 24.42 12.41
C HIS A 187 6.24 25.85 12.68
N GLU A 188 5.63 26.52 11.72
CA GLU A 188 5.03 27.85 11.88
C GLU A 188 3.95 27.86 12.97
N GLY A 189 3.04 26.89 12.95
CA GLY A 189 2.01 26.74 13.97
C GLY A 189 2.57 26.44 15.38
N LYS A 190 3.74 25.81 15.49
CA LYS A 190 4.45 25.67 16.78
C LYS A 190 5.09 26.97 17.22
N ILE A 191 5.73 27.71 16.30
CA ILE A 191 6.32 29.02 16.58
C ILE A 191 5.25 29.99 17.09
N GLU A 192 4.08 30.02 16.47
CA GLU A 192 2.98 30.88 16.90
C GLU A 192 2.56 30.59 18.35
N LYS A 193 2.39 29.32 18.70
CA LYS A 193 2.07 28.90 20.08
C LYS A 193 3.14 29.30 21.09
N TRP A 194 4.42 29.20 20.71
CA TRP A 194 5.53 29.63 21.57
C TRP A 194 5.61 31.14 21.70
N LYS A 195 5.33 31.89 20.62
CA LYS A 195 5.23 33.36 20.65
C LYS A 195 4.08 33.82 21.53
N GLU A 196 2.91 33.18 21.44
CA GLU A 196 1.76 33.43 22.31
C GLU A 196 2.11 33.18 23.77
N LEU A 197 2.75 32.03 24.08
CA LEU A 197 3.18 31.73 25.44
C LEU A 197 4.18 32.76 25.96
N SER A 198 5.15 33.19 25.15
CA SER A 198 6.18 34.15 25.54
C SER A 198 5.57 35.46 26.07
N LEU A 199 4.46 35.93 25.46
CA LEU A 199 3.73 37.13 25.91
C LEU A 199 3.10 36.98 27.31
N GLN A 200 2.78 35.75 27.73
CA GLN A 200 2.11 35.46 29.00
C GLN A 200 2.96 34.56 29.92
N LEU A 201 4.26 34.45 29.65
CA LEU A 201 5.13 33.44 30.26
C LEU A 201 5.18 33.57 31.79
N SER A 202 5.30 34.79 32.30
CA SER A 202 5.31 35.06 33.75
C SER A 202 4.03 34.57 34.43
N THR A 203 2.86 34.90 33.85
CA THR A 203 1.56 34.44 34.34
C THR A 203 1.43 32.92 34.27
N TYR A 204 1.93 32.31 33.20
CA TYR A 204 1.94 30.85 33.05
C TYR A 204 2.78 30.17 34.13
N LEU A 205 4.02 30.64 34.34
CA LEU A 205 4.92 30.07 35.35
C LEU A 205 4.38 30.24 36.78
N ASP A 206 3.74 31.37 37.09
CA ASP A 206 3.14 31.55 38.42
C ASP A 206 1.96 30.61 38.65
N LYS A 207 1.10 30.42 37.63
CA LYS A 207 0.04 29.40 37.68
C LYS A 207 0.60 27.99 37.84
N LEU A 208 1.69 27.69 37.13
CA LEU A 208 2.35 26.38 37.20
C LEU A 208 2.89 26.08 38.60
N ILE A 209 3.63 27.03 39.19
CA ILE A 209 4.16 26.92 40.56
C ILE A 209 3.03 26.82 41.58
N THR A 210 1.98 27.63 41.43
CA THR A 210 0.81 27.61 42.31
C THR A 210 0.08 26.27 42.23
N GLY A 211 -0.12 25.72 41.03
CA GLY A 211 -0.72 24.39 40.84
C GLY A 211 0.07 23.28 41.54
N TRP A 212 1.41 23.31 41.47
CA TRP A 212 2.26 22.36 42.18
C TRP A 212 2.15 22.49 43.71
N LEU A 213 1.90 23.70 44.23
CA LEU A 213 1.68 23.94 45.65
C LEU A 213 0.30 23.49 46.14
N GLU A 214 -0.78 23.69 45.36
CA GLU A 214 -2.15 23.65 45.89
C GLU A 214 -2.90 22.30 45.71
N LYS A 215 -2.47 21.40 44.80
CA LYS A 215 -3.14 20.10 44.45
C LYS A 215 -4.37 20.27 43.58
N GLU A 216 -4.57 21.43 42.98
CA GLU A 216 -5.64 21.59 42.00
C GLU A 216 -5.23 20.96 40.67
N TYR A 217 -5.27 19.62 40.62
CA TYR A 217 -4.90 18.78 39.49
C TYR A 217 -3.43 18.97 39.07
N ASP A 218 -2.79 17.94 38.50
CA ASP A 218 -1.57 18.20 37.74
C ASP A 218 -2.04 19.06 36.56
N TYR A 219 -1.91 20.39 36.65
CA TYR A 219 -2.12 21.32 35.54
C TYR A 219 -0.94 21.10 34.57
N ASP A 220 -0.80 19.87 34.08
CA ASP A 220 0.04 19.53 32.96
C ASP A 220 -0.75 19.97 31.73
N ASP A 221 -0.63 21.27 31.42
CA ASP A 221 -1.10 21.79 30.15
C ASP A 221 -0.29 21.10 29.06
N TYR A 222 -0.87 20.03 28.49
CA TYR A 222 -0.22 19.21 27.48
C TYR A 222 0.25 20.02 26.26
N ARG A 223 -0.23 21.25 26.09
CA ARG A 223 0.23 22.20 25.06
C ARG A 223 1.71 22.59 25.22
N TYR A 224 2.28 22.53 26.43
CA TYR A 224 3.65 22.97 26.71
C TYR A 224 4.46 21.93 27.49
N ARG A 225 4.26 20.64 27.17
CA ARG A 225 4.95 19.51 27.81
C ARG A 225 6.47 19.70 27.96
N ASP A 226 7.11 20.30 26.95
CA ASP A 226 8.55 20.50 26.96
C ASP A 226 9.01 21.40 28.13
N LEU A 227 8.23 22.42 28.51
CA LEU A 227 8.52 23.24 29.69
C LEU A 227 8.37 22.46 31.00
N HIS A 228 7.44 21.51 31.07
CA HIS A 228 7.29 20.64 32.24
C HIS A 228 8.51 19.73 32.43
N GLU A 229 9.12 19.29 31.33
CA GLU A 229 10.29 18.43 31.36
C GLU A 229 11.53 19.16 31.90
N ILE A 230 11.73 20.41 31.46
CA ILE A 230 12.85 21.26 31.90
C ILE A 230 12.80 21.53 33.41
N PHE A 231 11.60 21.76 33.95
CA PHE A 231 11.39 22.10 35.36
C PHE A 231 10.96 20.89 36.21
N SER A 232 11.29 19.68 35.78
CA SER A 232 10.95 18.45 36.50
C SER A 232 11.57 18.39 37.90
N ASN A 233 12.79 18.90 38.08
CA ASN A 233 13.46 18.97 39.37
C ASN A 233 12.80 20.01 40.30
N GLU A 234 12.51 21.20 39.78
CA GLU A 234 11.81 22.27 40.48
C GLU A 234 10.41 21.83 40.90
N LYS A 235 9.69 21.12 40.02
CA LYS A 235 8.38 20.50 40.30
C LYS A 235 8.45 19.59 41.53
N GLU A 236 9.44 18.70 41.60
CA GLU A 236 9.60 17.80 42.75
C GLU A 236 10.03 18.53 44.03
N ARG A 237 10.89 19.55 43.93
CA ARG A 237 11.26 20.39 45.09
C ARG A 237 10.08 21.17 45.63
N ILE A 238 9.27 21.78 44.77
CA ILE A 238 8.06 22.53 45.18
C ILE A 238 7.03 21.60 45.82
N ARG A 239 6.86 20.37 45.28
CA ARG A 239 6.03 19.33 45.91
C ARG A 239 6.57 18.91 47.28
N ALA A 240 7.88 18.84 47.47
CA ALA A 240 8.48 18.56 48.76
C ALA A 240 8.25 19.70 49.76
N ILE A 241 8.45 20.97 49.35
CA ILE A 241 8.16 22.15 50.16
C ILE A 241 6.72 22.14 50.64
N ARG A 242 5.77 21.87 49.73
CA ARG A 242 4.36 21.72 50.07
C ARG A 242 4.13 20.69 51.17
N LYS A 243 4.72 19.49 51.04
CA LYS A 243 4.59 18.44 52.08
C LYS A 243 5.11 18.93 53.43
N GLN A 244 6.23 19.66 53.42
CA GLN A 244 6.79 20.25 54.64
C GLN A 244 5.89 21.34 55.23
N LYS A 245 5.36 22.26 54.42
CA LYS A 245 4.40 23.28 54.88
C LYS A 245 3.16 22.65 55.49
N ASN A 246 2.60 21.62 54.87
CA ASN A 246 1.45 20.90 55.41
C ASN A 246 1.76 20.24 56.76
N ALA A 247 2.94 19.61 56.90
CA ALA A 247 3.36 19.00 58.14
C ALA A 247 3.56 20.03 59.26
N LEU A 248 4.16 21.18 58.95
CA LEU A 248 4.34 22.29 59.88
C LEU A 248 2.99 22.88 60.30
N SER A 249 2.08 23.13 59.35
CA SER A 249 0.73 23.62 59.66
C SER A 249 -0.01 22.66 60.60
N SER A 250 0.07 21.35 60.39
CA SER A 250 -0.52 20.37 61.31
C SER A 250 0.15 20.36 62.69
N GLN A 251 1.47 20.57 62.77
CA GLN A 251 2.17 20.71 64.06
C GLN A 251 1.74 21.96 64.83
N LEU A 252 1.33 23.02 64.14
CA LEU A 252 0.88 24.27 64.74
C LEU A 252 -0.54 24.21 65.30
N GLU A 253 -1.37 23.27 64.86
CA GLU A 253 -2.77 23.16 65.30
C GLU A 253 -2.90 22.99 66.82
N GLN A 254 -2.05 22.14 67.42
CA GLN A 254 -2.09 21.85 68.85
C GLN A 254 -1.61 23.04 69.72
N PRO A 255 -0.42 23.64 69.49
CA PRO A 255 0.00 24.86 70.19
C PRO A 255 -1.00 26.01 70.05
N CYS A 256 -1.54 26.24 68.84
CA CYS A 256 -2.56 27.27 68.60
C CYS A 256 -3.84 27.01 69.42
N SER A 257 -4.34 25.78 69.42
CA SER A 257 -5.51 25.39 70.21
C SER A 257 -5.28 25.59 71.71
N LYS A 258 -4.09 25.20 72.21
CA LYS A 258 -3.70 25.37 73.62
C LYS A 258 -3.57 26.84 74.03
N LEU A 259 -2.97 27.68 73.20
CA LEU A 259 -2.89 29.12 73.47
C LEU A 259 -4.26 29.78 73.43
N LYS A 260 -5.13 29.40 72.49
CA LYS A 260 -6.52 29.88 72.44
C LYS A 260 -7.30 29.49 73.70
N GLN A 261 -7.10 28.26 74.20
CA GLN A 261 -7.67 27.80 75.47
C GLN A 261 -7.16 28.64 76.65
N ILE A 262 -5.84 28.88 76.74
CA ILE A 262 -5.23 29.67 77.82
C ILE A 262 -5.72 31.13 77.80
N ASN A 263 -5.78 31.75 76.62
CA ASN A 263 -6.21 33.14 76.46
C ASN A 263 -7.70 33.34 76.80
N GLY A 264 -8.51 32.28 76.72
CA GLY A 264 -9.93 32.31 77.10
C GLY A 264 -10.18 32.29 78.62
N PHE A 265 -9.16 32.00 79.44
CA PHE A 265 -9.29 32.05 80.90
C PHE A 265 -9.26 33.49 81.42
N ALA A 266 -10.01 33.73 82.50
CA ALA A 266 -10.08 35.04 83.15
C ALA A 266 -8.74 35.41 83.80
N ASP A 267 -8.37 36.69 83.71
CA ASP A 267 -7.18 37.25 84.35
C ASP A 267 -7.41 37.49 85.84
N ILE A 268 -6.38 37.25 86.65
CA ILE A 268 -6.34 37.61 88.07
C ILE A 268 -4.93 38.06 88.44
N GLU A 269 -4.83 39.08 89.29
CA GLU A 269 -3.56 39.57 89.80
C GLU A 269 -3.44 39.22 91.29
N LEU A 270 -2.39 38.48 91.66
CA LEU A 270 -2.08 38.13 93.05
C LEU A 270 -0.64 38.55 93.34
N ASP A 271 -0.44 39.40 94.34
CA ASP A 271 0.88 39.91 94.76
C ASP A 271 1.75 40.42 93.60
N GLY A 272 1.13 41.15 92.66
CA GLY A 272 1.79 41.69 91.45
C GLY A 272 2.06 40.67 90.34
N LYS A 273 1.67 39.40 90.52
CA LYS A 273 1.75 38.37 89.48
C LYS A 273 0.45 38.30 88.69
N LYS A 274 0.56 38.34 87.36
CA LYS A 274 -0.56 38.11 86.43
C LYS A 274 -0.76 36.62 86.21
N LEU A 275 -1.90 36.10 86.63
CA LEU A 275 -2.24 34.68 86.59
C LEU A 275 -3.55 34.48 85.81
N LYS A 276 -3.83 33.24 85.44
CA LYS A 276 -5.10 32.85 84.81
C LYS A 276 -5.93 31.99 85.75
N MET A 277 -7.24 32.23 85.78
CA MET A 277 -8.20 31.38 86.48
C MET A 277 -8.49 30.13 85.65
N VAL A 278 -7.91 28.99 86.04
CA VAL A 278 -7.96 27.74 85.27
C VAL A 278 -8.86 26.71 85.97
N PRO A 279 -9.79 26.04 85.25
CA PRO A 279 -10.58 24.95 85.80
C PRO A 279 -9.72 23.83 86.39
N PHE A 280 -10.15 23.26 87.51
CA PHE A 280 -9.37 22.28 88.27
C PHE A 280 -8.98 21.05 87.44
N GLU A 281 -9.86 20.62 86.55
CA GLU A 281 -9.67 19.49 85.64
C GLU A 281 -8.45 19.70 84.73
N LEU A 282 -8.19 20.95 84.35
CA LEU A 282 -7.15 21.35 83.39
C LEU A 282 -5.81 21.71 84.05
N LEU A 283 -5.77 21.79 85.39
CA LEU A 283 -4.55 22.13 86.11
C LEU A 283 -3.48 21.03 86.00
N PRO A 284 -2.20 21.37 85.82
CA PRO A 284 -1.10 20.42 85.95
C PRO A 284 -0.80 20.19 87.43
N LYS A 285 -1.32 19.08 87.99
CA LYS A 285 -1.23 18.76 89.42
C LYS A 285 0.21 18.66 89.93
N SER A 286 1.13 18.19 89.09
CA SER A 286 2.57 18.17 89.34
C SER A 286 3.21 19.56 89.52
N GLN A 287 2.54 20.63 89.11
CA GLN A 287 2.98 22.02 89.29
C GLN A 287 2.22 22.73 90.42
N PHE A 288 1.77 22.00 91.45
CA PHE A 288 1.01 22.55 92.59
C PHE A 288 1.63 23.81 93.22
N LYS A 289 2.95 23.97 93.18
CA LYS A 289 3.66 25.17 93.69
C LYS A 289 3.34 26.47 92.94
N ASN A 290 2.84 26.37 91.71
CA ASN A 290 2.48 27.50 90.86
C ASN A 290 0.95 27.70 90.78
N ILE A 291 0.19 26.95 91.60
CA ILE A 291 -1.27 27.01 91.67
C ILE A 291 -1.65 27.67 92.99
N PHE A 292 -2.49 28.69 92.92
CA PHE A 292 -2.97 29.46 94.05
C PHE A 292 -4.49 29.28 94.15
N PRO A 293 -4.99 28.45 95.07
CA PRO A 293 -6.41 28.38 95.36
C PRO A 293 -6.87 29.69 96.00
N VAL A 294 -7.74 30.42 95.32
CA VAL A 294 -8.27 31.73 95.73
C VAL A 294 -9.70 31.56 96.20
N LEU A 295 -10.03 32.11 97.38
CA LEU A 295 -11.37 32.03 97.94
C LEU A 295 -12.34 32.88 97.11
N LEU A 296 -13.38 32.26 96.54
CA LEU A 296 -14.30 32.91 95.59
C LEU A 296 -15.03 34.11 96.20
N SER A 297 -15.37 34.07 97.49
CA SER A 297 -16.01 35.18 98.20
C SER A 297 -15.10 36.41 98.37
N SER A 298 -13.79 36.24 98.22
CA SER A 298 -12.80 37.33 98.36
C SER A 298 -12.41 37.99 97.02
N LEU A 299 -12.85 37.44 95.88
CA LEU A 299 -12.41 37.87 94.55
C LEU A 299 -12.75 39.33 94.20
N ASN A 300 -13.83 39.87 94.77
CA ASN A 300 -14.25 41.26 94.55
C ASN A 300 -13.57 42.25 95.51
N GLY A 301 -12.72 41.76 96.43
CA GLY A 301 -11.96 42.59 97.36
C GLY A 301 -10.64 43.08 96.77
N PHE A 302 -10.06 44.13 97.37
CA PHE A 302 -8.74 44.64 96.97
C PHE A 302 -7.59 43.65 97.22
N PHE A 303 -7.78 42.69 98.11
CA PHE A 303 -6.80 41.67 98.48
C PHE A 303 -7.47 40.29 98.53
N PRO A 304 -7.54 39.57 97.40
CA PRO A 304 -8.09 38.22 97.37
C PRO A 304 -7.32 37.29 98.31
N GLU A 305 -8.05 36.51 99.11
CA GLU A 305 -7.46 35.52 100.00
C GLU A 305 -7.10 34.25 99.22
N TYR A 306 -5.86 33.79 99.34
CA TYR A 306 -5.38 32.60 98.65
C TYR A 306 -4.53 31.69 99.54
N ILE A 307 -4.41 30.42 99.14
CA ILE A 307 -3.67 29.38 99.87
C ILE A 307 -2.31 29.13 99.20
N ASN A 308 -1.25 29.02 99.99
CA ASN A 308 0.03 28.50 99.53
C ASN A 308 0.09 26.99 99.74
N LEU A 309 0.32 26.24 98.66
CA LEU A 309 0.35 24.79 98.68
C LEU A 309 1.78 24.28 98.88
N ASN A 310 1.98 23.40 99.87
CA ASN A 310 3.27 22.77 100.16
C ASN A 310 3.40 21.38 99.54
N THR A 311 2.28 20.71 99.26
CA THR A 311 2.25 19.36 98.65
C THR A 311 1.19 19.23 97.56
N GLU A 312 1.37 18.28 96.66
CA GLU A 312 0.35 17.93 95.65
C GLU A 312 -0.93 17.39 96.31
N THR A 313 -0.81 16.67 97.42
CA THR A 313 -1.94 16.15 98.19
C THR A 313 -2.85 17.26 98.71
N GLU A 314 -2.30 18.40 99.11
CA GLU A 314 -3.07 19.57 99.54
C GLU A 314 -3.92 20.13 98.39
N LEU A 315 -3.38 20.18 97.16
CA LEU A 315 -4.14 20.57 95.97
C LEU A 315 -5.29 19.59 95.70
N LEU A 316 -5.02 18.28 95.76
CA LEU A 316 -6.02 17.24 95.52
C LEU A 316 -7.14 17.25 96.56
N ALA A 317 -6.85 17.61 97.81
CA ALA A 317 -7.88 17.76 98.85
C ALA A 317 -8.91 18.87 98.50
N LEU A 318 -8.53 19.85 97.70
CA LEU A 318 -9.40 20.94 97.25
C LEU A 318 -10.35 20.54 96.11
N THR A 319 -10.24 19.31 95.58
CA THR A 319 -11.17 18.76 94.58
C THR A 319 -12.63 18.83 95.04
N TYR A 320 -12.90 18.62 96.33
CA TYR A 320 -14.26 18.68 96.89
C TYR A 320 -14.71 20.09 97.29
N LYS A 321 -13.82 21.09 97.19
CA LYS A 321 -14.07 22.48 97.59
C LYS A 321 -14.10 23.47 96.42
N GLN A 322 -14.27 22.99 95.19
CA GLN A 322 -14.30 23.85 93.99
C GLN A 322 -15.46 24.86 93.96
N LYS A 323 -16.51 24.68 94.79
CA LYS A 323 -17.57 25.70 94.98
C LYS A 323 -17.13 26.88 95.87
N GLN A 324 -16.04 26.73 96.61
CA GLN A 324 -15.52 27.74 97.54
C GLN A 324 -14.24 28.39 97.00
N TYR A 325 -13.44 27.65 96.23
CA TYR A 325 -12.17 28.13 95.69
C TYR A 325 -12.13 28.10 94.17
N GLY A 326 -11.63 29.18 93.57
CA GLY A 326 -11.12 29.19 92.21
C GLY A 326 -9.60 28.95 92.22
N PHE A 327 -9.01 28.64 91.07
CA PHE A 327 -7.60 28.28 90.99
C PHE A 327 -6.88 29.22 90.03
N ALA A 328 -6.04 30.09 90.58
CA ALA A 328 -5.14 30.93 89.79
C ALA A 328 -3.86 30.15 89.50
N PHE A 329 -3.43 30.12 88.23
CA PHE A 329 -2.24 29.39 87.81
C PHE A 329 -1.32 30.28 86.97
N ASP A 330 -0.02 30.17 87.22
CA ASP A 330 1.01 30.84 86.41
C ASP A 330 1.20 30.08 85.08
N VAL A 331 0.56 30.60 84.03
CA VAL A 331 0.62 30.04 82.68
C VAL A 331 1.84 30.52 81.89
N SER A 332 2.67 31.42 82.43
CA SER A 332 3.74 32.10 81.67
C SER A 332 4.70 31.12 81.00
N TYR A 333 5.05 30.03 81.70
CA TYR A 333 5.89 28.98 81.15
C TYR A 333 5.23 28.23 79.97
N ALA A 334 3.95 27.85 80.12
CA ALA A 334 3.22 27.13 79.09
C ALA A 334 3.01 28.01 77.84
N VAL A 335 2.66 29.28 78.04
CA VAL A 335 2.53 30.28 76.97
C VAL A 335 3.87 30.47 76.25
N GLY A 336 4.96 30.67 76.99
CA GLY A 336 6.30 30.83 76.42
C GLY A 336 6.75 29.61 75.60
N LYS A 337 6.46 28.39 76.09
CA LYS A 337 6.74 27.16 75.35
C LYS A 337 5.98 27.10 74.02
N TYR A 338 4.65 27.29 74.04
CA TYR A 338 3.84 27.21 72.82
C TYR A 338 4.14 28.34 71.84
N GLN A 339 4.46 29.54 72.34
CA GLN A 339 4.89 30.65 71.50
C GLN A 339 6.23 30.35 70.82
N ALA A 340 7.20 29.79 71.54
CA ALA A 340 8.48 29.39 70.95
C ALA A 340 8.32 28.29 69.87
N GLU A 341 7.40 27.34 70.08
CA GLU A 341 7.05 26.32 69.08
C GLU A 341 6.42 26.96 67.83
N LEU A 342 5.51 27.92 68.00
CA LEU A 342 4.91 28.70 66.90
C LEU A 342 5.95 29.50 66.13
N ASP A 343 6.79 30.26 66.84
CA ASP A 343 7.81 31.11 66.24
C ASP A 343 8.80 30.28 65.42
N LYS A 344 9.22 29.13 65.93
CA LYS A 344 10.12 28.21 65.22
C LYS A 344 9.51 27.66 63.94
N ALA A 345 8.25 27.23 63.97
CA ALA A 345 7.57 26.70 62.80
C ALA A 345 7.26 27.81 61.77
N ASN A 346 6.85 28.99 62.23
CA ASN A 346 6.64 30.16 61.35
C ASN A 346 7.93 30.59 60.65
N GLN A 347 9.07 30.61 61.36
CA GLN A 347 10.38 30.86 60.74
C GLN A 347 10.74 29.81 59.67
N GLN A 348 10.34 28.55 59.86
CA GLN A 348 10.54 27.51 58.85
C GLN A 348 9.62 27.72 57.64
N ILE A 349 8.35 28.08 57.86
CA ILE A 349 7.41 28.42 56.80
C ILE A 349 7.92 29.62 55.97
N GLU A 350 8.40 30.67 56.63
CA GLU A 350 8.96 31.87 55.97
C GLU A 350 10.18 31.54 55.10
N LYS A 351 11.06 30.65 55.58
CA LYS A 351 12.18 30.13 54.78
C LYS A 351 11.71 29.39 53.54
N LEU A 352 10.69 28.54 53.67
CA LEU A 352 10.09 27.81 52.55
C LEU A 352 9.42 28.76 51.55
N ASP A 353 8.78 29.84 52.02
CA ASP A 353 8.18 30.86 51.15
C ASP A 353 9.24 31.67 50.39
N THR A 354 10.38 31.93 51.03
CA THR A 354 11.54 32.55 50.37
C THR A 354 12.13 31.61 49.30
N GLU A 355 12.19 30.31 49.56
CA GLU A 355 12.61 29.31 48.57
C GLU A 355 11.65 29.28 47.36
N ILE A 356 10.33 29.30 47.59
CA ILE A 356 9.32 29.41 46.51
C ILE A 356 9.51 30.71 45.70
N ALA A 357 9.73 31.85 46.36
CA ALA A 357 9.99 33.12 45.69
C ALA A 357 11.27 33.05 44.83
N SER A 358 12.31 32.34 45.30
CA SER A 358 13.53 32.12 44.52
C SER A 358 13.28 31.30 43.25
N PHE A 359 12.42 30.28 43.29
CA PHE A 359 12.05 29.52 42.09
C PHE A 359 11.34 30.41 41.07
N ARG A 360 10.41 31.27 41.49
CA ARG A 360 9.73 32.22 40.58
C ARG A 360 10.72 33.11 39.83
N LEU A 361 11.77 33.58 40.50
CA LEU A 361 12.80 34.43 39.91
C LEU A 361 13.76 33.67 39.01
N LEU A 362 14.10 32.42 39.37
CA LEU A 362 15.06 31.59 38.63
C LEU A 362 14.44 30.93 37.39
N MET A 363 13.19 30.48 37.48
CA MET A 363 12.52 29.78 36.37
C MET A 363 12.23 30.71 35.19
N GLN A 364 11.95 31.99 35.46
CA GLN A 364 11.62 32.97 34.42
C GLN A 364 12.69 33.11 33.32
N PRO A 365 13.96 33.46 33.63
CA PRO A 365 14.99 33.61 32.60
C PRO A 365 15.31 32.29 31.89
N VAL A 366 15.26 31.15 32.60
CA VAL A 366 15.49 29.82 32.01
C VAL A 366 14.40 29.48 30.99
N ALA A 367 13.13 29.72 31.33
CA ALA A 367 12.01 29.48 30.44
C ALA A 367 12.06 30.42 29.22
N THR A 368 12.38 31.71 29.43
CA THR A 368 12.52 32.67 28.33
C THR A 368 13.61 32.23 27.35
N GLU A 369 14.81 31.93 27.86
CA GLU A 369 15.94 31.50 27.03
C GLU A 369 15.61 30.20 26.26
N TRP A 370 14.93 29.26 26.91
CA TRP A 370 14.53 28.02 26.26
C TRP A 370 13.51 28.25 25.14
N VAL A 371 12.46 29.05 25.39
CA VAL A 371 11.43 29.37 24.39
C VAL A 371 12.05 30.09 23.19
N GLU A 372 12.95 31.06 23.43
CA GLU A 372 13.68 31.75 22.36
C GLU A 372 14.54 30.80 21.52
N LYS A 373 15.26 29.88 22.18
CA LYS A 373 16.06 28.85 21.50
C LYS A 373 15.19 27.92 20.66
N GLU A 374 14.04 27.50 21.18
CA GLU A 374 13.14 26.59 20.47
C GLU A 374 12.48 27.27 19.27
N ILE A 375 12.04 28.53 19.41
CA ILE A 375 11.56 29.34 18.27
C ILE A 375 12.64 29.43 17.20
N LYS A 376 13.86 29.81 17.58
CA LYS A 376 14.97 29.93 16.63
C LYS A 376 15.29 28.61 15.93
N ARG A 377 15.30 27.50 16.66
CA ARG A 377 15.51 26.15 16.10
C ARG A 377 14.44 25.81 15.06
N LEU A 378 13.18 26.13 15.32
CA LEU A 378 12.08 25.91 14.37
C LEU A 378 12.19 26.84 13.15
N GLU A 379 12.59 28.10 13.33
CA GLU A 379 12.85 29.04 12.24
C GLU A 379 14.00 28.54 11.33
N GLU A 380 15.08 28.02 11.91
CA GLU A 380 16.18 27.40 11.17
C GLU A 380 15.73 26.18 10.35
N LEU A 381 14.84 25.34 10.91
CA LEU A 381 14.25 24.20 10.19
C LEU A 381 13.36 24.64 9.03
N ILE A 382 12.58 25.71 9.20
CA ILE A 382 11.78 26.29 8.11
C ILE A 382 12.69 26.78 6.98
N ILE A 383 13.74 27.53 7.30
CA ILE A 383 14.69 28.04 6.29
C ILE A 383 15.35 26.88 5.53
N GLN A 384 15.75 25.81 6.22
CA GLN A 384 16.29 24.61 5.59
C GLN A 384 15.25 23.94 4.67
N GLY A 385 14.00 23.81 5.14
CA GLY A 385 12.88 23.28 4.36
C GLY A 385 12.61 24.11 3.10
N GLN A 386 12.60 25.43 3.20
CA GLN A 386 12.42 26.35 2.07
C GLN A 386 13.54 26.23 1.04
N SER A 387 14.79 26.06 1.48
CA SER A 387 15.90 25.84 0.56
C SER A 387 15.78 24.50 -0.17
N GLN A 388 15.34 23.44 0.52
CA GLN A 388 15.08 22.14 -0.12
C GLN A 388 13.91 22.20 -1.10
N GLU A 389 12.82 22.88 -0.73
CA GLU A 389 11.66 23.12 -1.57
C GLU A 389 12.07 23.82 -2.87
N PHE A 390 12.80 24.94 -2.76
CA PHE A 390 13.28 25.70 -3.91
C PHE A 390 14.12 24.85 -4.88
N ASN A 391 15.02 24.02 -4.35
CA ASN A 391 15.83 23.10 -5.18
C ASN A 391 14.96 22.05 -5.90
N LEU A 392 13.92 21.54 -5.24
CA LEU A 392 12.98 20.61 -5.84
C LEU A 392 12.10 21.28 -6.88
N GLU A 393 11.68 22.53 -6.68
CA GLU A 393 10.91 23.30 -7.67
C GLU A 393 11.71 23.55 -8.95
N ILE A 394 13.00 23.86 -8.84
CA ILE A 394 13.91 23.93 -10.00
C ILE A 394 13.96 22.57 -10.70
N THR A 395 14.16 21.50 -9.95
CA THR A 395 14.26 20.14 -10.51
C THR A 395 12.96 19.70 -11.19
N LEU A 396 11.82 20.06 -10.62
CA LEU A 396 10.49 19.83 -11.18
C LEU A 396 10.32 20.57 -12.52
N THR A 397 10.66 21.86 -12.52
CA THR A 397 10.59 22.71 -13.73
C THR A 397 11.48 22.16 -14.84
N ASP A 398 12.72 21.77 -14.52
CA ASP A 398 13.65 21.14 -15.47
C ASP A 398 13.10 19.82 -16.01
N ALA A 399 12.47 19.00 -15.17
CA ALA A 399 11.88 17.73 -15.57
C ALA A 399 10.68 17.92 -16.50
N GLU A 400 9.82 18.92 -16.23
CA GLU A 400 8.69 19.29 -17.09
C GLU A 400 9.16 19.81 -18.46
N GLN A 401 10.20 20.64 -18.47
CA GLN A 401 10.79 21.12 -19.72
C GLN A 401 11.41 19.99 -20.54
N ARG A 402 12.21 19.12 -19.90
CA ARG A 402 12.81 17.95 -20.58
C ARG A 402 11.76 16.98 -21.10
N LYS A 403 10.66 16.76 -20.35
CA LYS A 403 9.52 15.97 -20.83
C LYS A 403 9.00 16.57 -22.13
N LYS A 404 8.70 17.88 -22.14
CA LYS A 404 8.17 18.56 -23.31
C LYS A 404 9.10 18.45 -24.53
N GLU A 405 10.37 18.80 -24.37
CA GLU A 405 11.37 18.77 -25.46
C GLU A 405 11.52 17.37 -26.06
N LEU A 406 11.60 16.33 -25.22
CA LEU A 406 11.77 14.96 -25.68
C LEU A 406 10.52 14.43 -26.38
N ILE A 407 9.33 14.67 -25.81
CA ILE A 407 8.07 14.22 -26.42
C ILE A 407 7.81 14.93 -27.75
N ASP A 408 8.06 16.24 -27.83
CA ASP A 408 7.96 16.99 -29.09
C ASP A 408 8.92 16.41 -30.15
N GLY A 409 10.16 16.07 -29.75
CA GLY A 409 11.15 15.41 -30.61
C GLY A 409 10.68 14.06 -31.14
N LEU A 410 10.24 13.17 -30.26
CA LEU A 410 9.73 11.84 -30.63
C LEU A 410 8.48 11.92 -31.52
N GLN A 411 7.60 12.90 -31.27
CA GLN A 411 6.43 13.14 -32.13
C GLN A 411 6.82 13.59 -33.54
N LEU A 412 7.84 14.43 -33.69
CA LEU A 412 8.38 14.83 -35.00
C LEU A 412 8.98 13.64 -35.75
N GLU A 413 9.73 12.79 -35.06
CA GLU A 413 10.30 11.55 -35.63
C GLU A 413 9.20 10.58 -36.07
N LEU A 414 8.15 10.40 -35.27
CA LEU A 414 6.97 9.62 -35.63
C LEU A 414 6.30 10.19 -36.88
N GLN A 415 6.12 11.51 -36.98
CA GLN A 415 5.53 12.15 -38.17
C GLN A 415 6.38 11.95 -39.44
N SER A 416 7.72 11.92 -39.31
CA SER A 416 8.60 11.57 -40.43
C SER A 416 8.44 10.10 -40.81
N SER A 417 8.49 9.21 -39.82
CA SER A 417 8.36 7.76 -40.01
C SER A 417 7.03 7.37 -40.66
N VAL A 418 5.92 8.01 -40.27
CA VAL A 418 4.60 7.84 -40.91
C VAL A 418 4.65 8.22 -42.38
N ARG A 419 5.27 9.37 -42.73
CA ARG A 419 5.39 9.83 -44.12
C ARG A 419 6.24 8.88 -44.97
N ASP A 420 7.36 8.42 -44.44
CA ASP A 420 8.27 7.53 -45.16
C ASP A 420 7.70 6.11 -45.30
N SER A 421 7.04 5.60 -44.26
CA SER A 421 6.30 4.35 -44.29
C SER A 421 5.22 4.37 -45.36
N ALA A 422 4.37 5.42 -45.39
CA ALA A 422 3.29 5.53 -46.37
C ALA A 422 3.80 5.49 -47.82
N LYS A 423 4.93 6.15 -48.11
CA LYS A 423 5.59 6.09 -49.43
C LYS A 423 6.06 4.67 -49.75
N LYS A 424 6.73 4.00 -48.80
CA LYS A 424 7.24 2.63 -48.96
C LYS A 424 6.11 1.62 -49.15
N THR A 425 5.06 1.68 -48.33
CA THR A 425 3.84 0.86 -48.47
C THR A 425 3.23 1.04 -49.85
N THR A 426 3.09 2.28 -50.32
CA THR A 426 2.55 2.58 -51.65
C THR A 426 3.37 1.89 -52.75
N GLN A 427 4.70 1.99 -52.71
CA GLN A 427 5.58 1.33 -53.68
C GLN A 427 5.48 -0.21 -53.62
N GLN A 428 5.45 -0.79 -52.43
CA GLN A 428 5.31 -2.24 -52.23
C GLN A 428 3.97 -2.76 -52.76
N ARG A 429 2.87 -2.02 -52.51
CA ARG A 429 1.54 -2.35 -53.06
C ARG A 429 1.55 -2.36 -54.58
N PHE A 430 2.13 -1.34 -55.22
CA PHE A 430 2.26 -1.30 -56.68
C PHE A 430 3.07 -2.48 -57.24
N ALA A 431 4.14 -2.90 -56.54
CA ALA A 431 4.95 -4.03 -56.97
C ALA A 431 4.23 -5.38 -56.89
N VAL A 432 3.31 -5.55 -55.92
CA VAL A 432 2.49 -6.76 -55.75
C VAL A 432 1.34 -6.84 -56.75
N MET A 433 0.88 -5.69 -57.26
CA MET A 433 -0.22 -5.60 -58.24
C MET A 433 0.23 -5.70 -59.70
N LYS A 434 1.53 -5.54 -59.98
CA LYS A 434 2.15 -5.84 -61.28
C LYS A 434 2.41 -7.34 -61.40
#